data_AF-A0AAE4ICZ7-F1
#
_entry.id   AF-A0AAE4ICZ7-F1
#
_cell.length_a   1.000
_cell.length_b   1.000
_cell.length_c   1.000
_cell.angle_alpha   90.00
_cell.angle_beta   90.00
_cell.angle_gamma   90.00
#
_symmetry.space_group_name_H-M   'P 1'
#
loop_
_entity.id
_entity.type
_entity.pdbx_description
1 polymer ?
#
loop_
_entity_poly.entity_id
_entity_poly.type
_entity_poly.pdbx_seq_one_letter_code
_entity_poly.pdbx_strand_id
1 'polypeptide(L)'
;MIGKIKKGKSFGGCIRYVMGKDNAEIIGSDGVLLGNNCEIADSFNCQCLLNPKIKQPVGHIALSFKPEDKPVLSNEFMAKIAMEYMDLMGIRNTQFILVRHHHTDNPHCHLVYNRIGYDGKVISSQGDYKRNEIATKRLKDKYGLTYAEDKGKTNVAKLHDSERIKYEIHHAVKQALKRARTWKELVVGLALQGIKLEFVGRGGKMKTAGDIQGIRFTKDGLTFKGSQISREFSFAKLNAILGGNRQEIRQDLEVKKQNQAPSNRNRKEQEPSNTALVESNGLGLFSSFGEFVPEEQIPYDELLRKRKKKKKRKGLGL
;
A
#
# COMPACT_ATOMS: atom_id res chain seq x y z
N MET A 1 4.01 17.57 -4.82
CA MET A 1 2.72 16.99 -4.33
C MET A 1 2.49 15.53 -4.78
N ILE A 2 1.96 14.69 -3.89
CA ILE A 2 1.56 13.27 -4.12
C ILE A 2 0.17 13.05 -3.50
N GLY A 3 -0.76 12.43 -4.23
CA GLY A 3 -2.08 12.04 -3.74
C GLY A 3 -2.20 10.54 -3.49
N LYS A 4 -2.47 10.11 -2.26
CA LYS A 4 -2.68 8.70 -1.89
C LYS A 4 -4.16 8.42 -1.66
N ILE A 5 -4.76 7.65 -2.56
CA ILE A 5 -6.19 7.29 -2.52
C ILE A 5 -6.40 6.04 -1.65
N LYS A 6 -7.39 6.11 -0.76
CA LYS A 6 -7.95 5.01 0.03
C LYS A 6 -9.47 5.03 -0.06
N LYS A 7 -10.08 3.85 0.09
CA LYS A 7 -11.54 3.67 0.13
C LYS A 7 -11.88 2.89 1.38
N GLY A 8 -12.91 3.32 2.10
CA GLY A 8 -13.27 2.79 3.41
C GLY A 8 -14.73 2.38 3.51
N LYS A 9 -15.04 1.62 4.56
CA LYS A 9 -16.41 1.15 4.87
C LYS A 9 -17.11 2.00 5.94
N SER A 10 -16.35 2.71 6.78
CA SER A 10 -16.88 3.39 7.97
C SER A 10 -16.31 4.80 8.07
N PHE A 11 -17.20 5.80 8.13
CA PHE A 11 -16.81 7.18 8.40
C PHE A 11 -16.30 7.34 9.83
N GLY A 12 -16.95 6.74 10.83
CA GLY A 12 -16.48 6.84 12.23
C GLY A 12 -15.02 6.43 12.42
N GLY A 13 -14.58 5.34 11.77
CA GLY A 13 -13.17 4.94 11.78
C GLY A 13 -12.26 5.90 11.01
N CYS A 14 -12.70 6.42 9.86
CA CYS A 14 -11.92 7.37 9.06
C CYS A 14 -11.77 8.72 9.76
N ILE A 15 -12.85 9.25 10.34
CA ILE A 15 -12.88 10.53 11.07
C ILE A 15 -12.00 10.45 12.30
N ARG A 16 -12.13 9.38 13.11
CA ARG A 16 -11.24 9.16 14.25
C ARG A 16 -9.77 9.12 13.85
N TYR A 17 -9.45 8.51 12.70
CA TYR A 17 -8.08 8.47 12.18
C TYR A 17 -7.55 9.85 11.76
N VAL A 18 -8.35 10.66 11.06
CA VAL A 18 -7.88 11.97 10.58
C VAL A 18 -7.98 13.07 11.64
N MET A 19 -8.91 12.99 12.58
CA MET A 19 -9.10 13.99 13.64
C MET A 19 -8.42 13.60 14.96
N GLY A 20 -7.99 12.36 15.13
CA GLY A 20 -7.41 11.86 16.39
C GLY A 20 -5.95 12.24 16.64
N LYS A 21 -5.37 13.15 15.84
CA LYS A 21 -4.05 13.73 16.12
C LYS A 21 -4.24 15.10 16.76
N ASP A 22 -3.45 15.42 17.77
CA ASP A 22 -3.55 16.67 18.55
C ASP A 22 -3.34 17.95 17.72
N ASN A 23 -2.87 17.81 16.48
CA ASN A 23 -2.54 18.89 15.56
C ASN A 23 -3.41 18.88 14.30
N ALA A 24 -4.57 18.24 14.36
CA ALA A 24 -5.56 18.20 13.29
C ALA A 24 -6.39 19.49 13.25
N GLU A 25 -6.41 20.15 12.10
CA GLU A 25 -7.20 21.36 11.85
C GLU A 25 -8.06 21.15 10.61
N ILE A 26 -9.36 21.44 10.71
CA ILE A 26 -10.25 21.45 9.53
C ILE A 26 -10.07 22.78 8.81
N ILE A 27 -9.56 22.73 7.58
CA ILE A 27 -9.25 23.91 6.75
C ILE A 27 -10.23 24.06 5.57
N GLY A 28 -11.26 23.21 5.50
CA GLY A 28 -12.35 23.28 4.53
C GLY A 28 -13.35 22.15 4.71
N SER A 29 -14.61 22.40 4.39
CA SER A 29 -15.68 21.40 4.50
C SER A 29 -16.91 21.80 3.70
N ASP A 30 -17.76 20.83 3.37
CA ASP A 30 -19.10 21.05 2.84
C ASP A 30 -20.07 19.99 3.36
N GLY A 31 -21.28 20.41 3.71
CA GLY A 31 -22.42 19.55 4.07
C GLY A 31 -22.26 18.68 5.33
N VAL A 32 -21.33 19.01 6.23
CA VAL A 32 -21.11 18.26 7.48
C VAL A 32 -21.18 19.15 8.71
N LEU A 33 -21.67 18.61 9.83
CA LEU A 33 -21.61 19.26 11.13
C LEU A 33 -20.22 19.06 11.74
N LEU A 34 -19.59 20.15 12.20
CA LEU A 34 -18.20 20.16 12.67
C LEU A 34 -18.05 20.17 14.21
N GLY A 35 -19.12 19.92 14.97
CA GLY A 35 -19.10 20.05 16.44
C GLY A 35 -18.18 19.02 17.11
N ASN A 36 -18.28 17.76 16.74
CA ASN A 36 -17.39 16.69 17.23
C ASN A 36 -17.26 15.54 16.24
N ASN A 37 -16.34 14.61 16.51
CA ASN A 37 -16.07 13.46 15.64
C ASN A 37 -17.29 12.58 15.37
N CYS A 38 -18.22 12.45 16.32
CA CYS A 38 -19.45 11.69 16.15
C CYS A 38 -20.39 12.41 15.18
N GLU A 39 -20.62 13.71 15.38
CA GLU A 39 -21.46 14.53 14.50
C GLU A 39 -20.95 14.59 13.05
N ILE A 40 -19.62 14.72 12.87
CA ILE A 40 -19.00 14.66 11.54
C ILE A 40 -19.29 13.30 10.89
N ALA A 41 -19.04 12.21 11.62
CA ALA A 41 -19.26 10.87 11.10
C ALA A 41 -20.73 10.59 10.78
N ASP A 42 -21.64 11.06 11.64
CA ASP A 42 -23.08 10.90 11.47
C ASP A 42 -23.60 11.72 10.30
N SER A 43 -23.09 12.94 10.09
CA SER A 43 -23.38 13.74 8.89
C SER A 43 -23.07 12.99 7.60
N PHE A 44 -21.90 12.34 7.54
CA PHE A 44 -21.52 11.49 6.41
C PHE A 44 -22.40 10.25 6.27
N ASN A 45 -22.73 9.59 7.39
CA ASN A 45 -23.57 8.39 7.40
C ASN A 45 -25.01 8.70 6.93
N CYS A 46 -25.55 9.88 7.27
CA CYS A 46 -26.86 10.32 6.78
C CYS A 46 -26.93 10.35 5.26
N GLN A 47 -25.93 10.92 4.58
CA GLN A 47 -25.89 10.92 3.10
C GLN A 47 -25.72 9.50 2.53
N CYS A 48 -25.08 8.58 3.25
CA CYS A 48 -24.96 7.18 2.79
C CYS A 48 -26.31 6.47 2.67
N LEU A 49 -27.33 6.92 3.40
CA LEU A 49 -28.69 6.37 3.32
C LEU A 49 -29.34 6.58 1.95
N LEU A 50 -28.85 7.55 1.15
CA LEU A 50 -29.32 7.75 -0.22
C LEU A 50 -28.97 6.57 -1.14
N ASN A 51 -27.95 5.77 -0.80
CA ASN A 51 -27.56 4.60 -1.58
C ASN A 51 -26.96 3.48 -0.72
N PRO A 52 -27.81 2.71 0.00
CA PRO A 52 -27.36 1.70 0.95
C PRO A 52 -26.69 0.48 0.30
N LYS A 53 -26.72 0.36 -1.03
CA LYS A 53 -26.08 -0.74 -1.77
C LYS A 53 -24.54 -0.62 -1.79
N ILE A 54 -24.01 0.57 -1.49
CA ILE A 54 -22.57 0.85 -1.57
C ILE A 54 -21.87 0.44 -0.28
N LYS A 55 -21.07 -0.62 -0.38
CA LYS A 55 -20.31 -1.19 0.76
C LYS A 55 -19.10 -0.38 1.20
N GLN A 56 -18.63 0.55 0.34
CA GLN A 56 -17.45 1.39 0.61
C GLN A 56 -17.75 2.85 0.24
N PRO A 57 -18.56 3.56 1.05
CA PRO A 57 -18.96 4.93 0.75
C PRO A 57 -17.86 5.95 1.04
N VAL A 58 -16.85 5.60 1.86
CA VAL A 58 -15.79 6.54 2.25
C VAL A 58 -14.77 6.69 1.14
N GLY A 59 -14.55 7.92 0.68
CA GLY A 59 -13.37 8.33 -0.07
C GLY A 59 -12.38 9.04 0.85
N HIS A 60 -11.12 8.61 0.85
CA HIS A 60 -10.05 9.25 1.63
C HIS A 60 -8.82 9.47 0.75
N ILE A 61 -8.35 10.70 0.67
CA ILE A 61 -7.16 11.07 -0.10
C ILE A 61 -6.22 11.85 0.80
N ALA A 62 -5.00 11.35 0.98
CA ALA A 62 -3.94 12.13 1.61
C ALA A 62 -3.16 12.88 0.52
N LEU A 63 -3.17 14.21 0.56
CA LEU A 63 -2.36 15.07 -0.29
C LEU A 63 -1.11 15.46 0.49
N SER A 64 0.04 14.93 0.07
CA SER A 64 1.34 15.20 0.70
C SER A 64 2.16 16.12 -0.19
N PHE A 65 2.79 17.11 0.43
CA PHE A 65 3.66 18.08 -0.20
C PHE A 65 5.10 17.83 0.22
N LYS A 66 6.01 18.40 -0.55
CA LYS A 66 7.43 18.32 -0.26
C LYS A 66 7.79 19.32 0.86
N PRO A 67 8.75 19.02 1.74
CA PRO A 67 9.18 19.95 2.77
C PRO A 67 9.61 21.32 2.21
N GLU A 68 10.17 21.34 1.01
CA GLU A 68 10.59 22.53 0.28
C GLU A 68 9.41 23.45 -0.07
N ASP A 69 8.21 22.89 -0.25
CA ASP A 69 6.98 23.65 -0.53
C ASP A 69 6.38 24.27 0.75
N LYS A 70 6.86 23.91 1.96
CA LYS A 70 6.26 24.34 3.23
C LYS A 70 6.05 25.85 3.37
N PRO A 71 6.96 26.74 2.94
CA PRO A 71 6.80 28.19 3.09
C PRO A 71 5.56 28.77 2.37
N VAL A 72 5.10 28.12 1.28
CA VAL A 72 3.96 28.59 0.49
C VAL A 72 2.63 27.92 0.90
N LEU A 73 2.67 26.90 1.78
CA LEU A 73 1.50 26.10 2.16
C LEU A 73 0.72 26.70 3.34
N SER A 74 0.08 27.85 3.10
CA SER A 74 -0.94 28.38 4.00
C SER A 74 -2.20 27.50 4.00
N ASN A 75 -3.09 27.67 4.99
CA ASN A 75 -4.35 26.93 5.05
C ASN A 75 -5.22 27.22 3.83
N GLU A 76 -5.31 28.48 3.44
CA GLU A 76 -6.08 28.95 2.28
C GLU A 76 -5.52 28.35 0.99
N PHE A 77 -4.20 28.31 0.85
CA PHE A 77 -3.56 27.75 -0.33
C PHE A 77 -3.75 26.23 -0.42
N MET A 78 -3.61 25.53 0.70
CA MET A 78 -3.88 24.08 0.76
C MET A 78 -5.34 23.77 0.45
N ALA A 79 -6.29 24.56 0.97
CA ALA A 79 -7.71 24.45 0.66
C ALA A 79 -7.96 24.68 -0.83
N LYS A 80 -7.41 25.74 -1.41
CA LYS A 80 -7.50 26.03 -2.85
C LYS A 80 -6.99 24.87 -3.72
N ILE A 81 -5.82 24.33 -3.41
CA ILE A 81 -5.25 23.18 -4.14
C ILE A 81 -6.17 21.96 -4.00
N ALA A 82 -6.69 21.69 -2.80
CA ALA A 82 -7.56 20.55 -2.57
C ALA A 82 -8.89 20.66 -3.33
N MET A 83 -9.48 21.86 -3.41
CA MET A 83 -10.70 22.10 -4.19
C MET A 83 -10.46 21.88 -5.69
N GLU A 84 -9.39 22.44 -6.26
CA GLU A 84 -9.05 22.18 -7.67
C GLU A 84 -8.71 20.70 -7.93
N TYR A 85 -8.08 20.04 -6.95
CA TYR A 85 -7.81 18.62 -7.01
C TYR A 85 -9.11 17.80 -7.04
N MET A 86 -10.09 18.12 -6.20
CA MET A 86 -11.42 17.49 -6.20
C MET A 86 -12.09 17.63 -7.57
N ASP A 87 -12.04 18.82 -8.15
CA ASP A 87 -12.56 19.11 -9.48
C ASP A 87 -11.92 18.25 -10.57
N LEU A 88 -10.58 18.14 -10.58
CA LEU A 88 -9.84 17.32 -11.53
C LEU A 88 -10.10 15.82 -11.32
N MET A 89 -10.38 15.41 -10.08
CA MET A 89 -10.74 14.04 -9.73
C MET A 89 -12.18 13.66 -10.06
N GLY A 90 -13.03 14.65 -10.37
CA GLY A 90 -14.47 14.46 -10.55
C GLY A 90 -15.22 14.23 -9.24
N ILE A 91 -14.66 14.68 -8.11
CA ILE A 91 -15.29 14.65 -6.80
C ILE A 91 -16.08 15.95 -6.65
N ARG A 92 -17.38 15.89 -6.96
CA ARG A 92 -18.29 17.03 -6.93
C ARG A 92 -19.63 16.60 -6.35
N ASN A 93 -20.44 17.58 -5.97
CA ASN A 93 -21.80 17.36 -5.49
C ASN A 93 -21.85 16.35 -4.33
N THR A 94 -20.97 16.50 -3.35
CA THR A 94 -20.85 15.56 -2.23
C THR A 94 -20.28 16.24 -0.99
N GLN A 95 -20.58 15.70 0.19
CA GLN A 95 -19.98 16.12 1.45
C GLN A 95 -18.47 15.88 1.45
N PHE A 96 -17.73 16.78 2.08
CA PHE A 96 -16.32 16.56 2.38
C PHE A 96 -15.84 17.31 3.63
N ILE A 97 -14.71 16.86 4.17
CA ILE A 97 -13.84 17.64 5.06
C ILE A 97 -12.41 17.58 4.54
N LEU A 98 -11.68 18.66 4.80
CA LEU A 98 -10.26 18.79 4.52
C LEU A 98 -9.53 19.07 5.82
N VAL A 99 -8.74 18.09 6.27
CA VAL A 99 -8.04 18.14 7.56
C VAL A 99 -6.55 18.29 7.33
N ARG A 100 -5.95 19.37 7.80
CA ARG A 100 -4.49 19.56 7.83
C ARG A 100 -3.93 18.95 9.11
N HIS A 101 -2.77 18.29 9.02
CA HIS A 101 -1.98 17.90 10.20
C HIS A 101 -0.76 18.81 10.29
N HIS A 102 -0.66 19.58 11.37
CA HIS A 102 0.55 20.38 11.64
C HIS A 102 1.69 19.51 12.16
N HIS A 103 2.89 20.07 12.33
CA HIS A 103 4.01 19.41 13.03
C HIS A 103 4.38 17.98 12.57
N THR A 104 4.29 17.71 11.27
CA THR A 104 4.71 16.44 10.66
C THR A 104 5.90 16.66 9.73
N ASP A 105 6.70 15.61 9.49
CA ASP A 105 7.91 15.69 8.65
C ASP A 105 7.63 16.29 7.26
N ASN A 106 6.49 15.95 6.68
CA ASN A 106 6.05 16.44 5.38
C ASN A 106 4.70 17.15 5.52
N PRO A 107 4.53 18.38 5.00
CA PRO A 107 3.24 19.05 5.01
C PRO A 107 2.19 18.21 4.28
N HIS A 108 1.02 17.99 4.88
CA HIS A 108 -0.05 17.24 4.25
C HIS A 108 -1.43 17.61 4.78
N CYS A 109 -2.43 17.31 3.97
CA CYS A 109 -3.83 17.32 4.36
C CYS A 109 -4.55 16.05 3.91
N HIS A 110 -5.64 15.76 4.59
CA HIS A 110 -6.53 14.64 4.35
C HIS A 110 -7.87 15.15 3.85
N LEU A 111 -8.20 14.82 2.61
CA LEU A 111 -9.52 14.98 2.05
C LEU A 111 -10.34 13.71 2.36
N VAL A 112 -11.40 13.85 3.13
CA VAL A 112 -12.40 12.80 3.35
C VAL A 112 -13.69 13.26 2.69
N TYR A 113 -14.28 12.42 1.84
CA TYR A 113 -15.50 12.76 1.11
C TYR A 113 -16.44 11.56 1.00
N ASN A 114 -17.71 11.85 0.75
CA ASN A 114 -18.68 10.81 0.46
C ASN A 114 -18.64 10.41 -1.01
N ARG A 115 -18.52 9.11 -1.29
CA ARG A 115 -18.61 8.58 -2.65
C ARG A 115 -20.06 8.54 -3.14
N ILE A 116 -21.03 8.75 -2.28
CA ILE A 116 -22.43 8.95 -2.65
C ILE A 116 -22.66 10.46 -2.69
N GLY A 117 -23.03 10.99 -3.85
CA GLY A 117 -23.31 12.41 -4.04
C GLY A 117 -24.65 12.82 -3.44
N TYR A 118 -24.94 14.13 -3.43
CA TYR A 118 -26.20 14.66 -2.89
C TYR A 118 -27.42 14.17 -3.66
N ASP A 119 -27.23 13.72 -4.90
CA ASP A 119 -28.24 13.09 -5.75
C ASP A 119 -28.33 11.55 -5.56
N GLY A 120 -27.63 10.99 -4.58
CA GLY A 120 -27.56 9.55 -4.32
C GLY A 120 -26.73 8.75 -5.34
N LYS A 121 -26.16 9.41 -6.36
CA LYS A 121 -25.32 8.75 -7.36
C LYS A 121 -23.92 8.51 -6.82
N VAL A 122 -23.28 7.47 -7.35
CA VAL A 122 -21.95 7.07 -6.88
C VAL A 122 -20.86 7.73 -7.71
N ILE A 123 -19.94 8.42 -7.03
CA ILE A 123 -18.68 8.88 -7.59
C ILE A 123 -17.82 7.65 -7.92
N SER A 124 -17.67 7.41 -9.22
CA SER A 124 -17.00 6.22 -9.74
C SER A 124 -15.52 6.22 -9.37
N SER A 125 -15.07 5.09 -8.83
CA SER A 125 -13.65 4.82 -8.59
C SER A 125 -12.89 4.39 -9.85
N GLN A 126 -13.57 4.21 -10.97
CA GLN A 126 -12.92 3.75 -12.20
C GLN A 126 -11.98 4.85 -12.73
N GLY A 127 -10.72 4.47 -12.94
CA GLY A 127 -9.68 5.37 -13.44
C GLY A 127 -9.21 6.44 -12.46
N ASP A 128 -9.56 6.34 -11.16
CA ASP A 128 -9.20 7.33 -10.15
C ASP A 128 -7.67 7.48 -9.98
N TYR A 129 -6.90 6.39 -10.06
CA TYR A 129 -5.44 6.46 -10.03
C TYR A 129 -4.86 7.26 -11.21
N LYS A 130 -5.42 7.09 -12.41
CA LYS A 130 -4.99 7.84 -13.61
C LYS A 130 -5.40 9.31 -13.49
N ARG A 131 -6.63 9.59 -13.04
CA ARG A 131 -7.08 10.96 -12.77
C ARG A 131 -6.20 11.64 -11.72
N ASN A 132 -5.80 10.92 -10.68
CA ASN A 132 -4.92 11.43 -9.62
C ASN A 132 -3.50 11.74 -10.14
N GLU A 133 -2.93 10.87 -10.97
CA GLU A 133 -1.64 11.15 -11.61
C GLU A 133 -1.70 12.44 -12.44
N ILE A 134 -2.75 12.58 -13.27
CA ILE A 134 -2.96 13.78 -14.09
C ILE A 134 -3.19 15.02 -13.22
N ALA A 135 -4.05 14.92 -12.19
CA ALA A 135 -4.39 16.03 -11.30
C ALA A 135 -3.17 16.51 -10.51
N THR A 136 -2.43 15.58 -9.92
CA THR A 136 -1.21 15.92 -9.16
C THR A 136 -0.13 16.52 -10.05
N LYS A 137 0.04 16.04 -11.29
CA LYS A 137 0.96 16.64 -12.26
C LYS A 137 0.53 18.07 -12.63
N ARG A 138 -0.73 18.25 -13.04
CA ARG A 138 -1.27 19.55 -13.45
C ARG A 138 -1.18 20.60 -12.35
N LEU A 139 -1.46 20.22 -11.10
CA LEU A 139 -1.38 21.13 -9.97
C LEU A 139 0.06 21.47 -9.59
N LYS A 140 1.00 20.52 -9.71
CA LYS A 140 2.43 20.84 -9.55
C LYS A 140 2.88 21.84 -10.61
N ASP A 141 2.53 21.63 -11.88
CA ASP A 141 2.90 22.52 -12.98
C ASP A 141 2.31 23.92 -12.79
N LYS A 142 1.01 24.01 -12.46
CA LYS A 142 0.30 25.28 -12.29
C LYS A 142 0.85 26.13 -11.14
N TYR A 143 1.27 25.48 -10.05
CA TYR A 143 1.67 26.16 -8.82
C TYR A 143 3.17 26.12 -8.54
N GLY A 144 3.97 25.61 -9.48
CA GLY A 144 5.42 25.48 -9.31
C GLY A 144 5.82 24.59 -8.14
N LEU A 145 5.00 23.60 -7.76
CA LEU A 145 5.28 22.74 -6.61
C LEU A 145 6.38 21.72 -6.94
N THR A 146 7.17 21.39 -5.93
CA THR A 146 8.31 20.49 -6.06
C THR A 146 7.89 19.09 -6.53
N TYR A 147 8.57 18.61 -7.57
CA TYR A 147 8.46 17.24 -8.04
C TYR A 147 9.13 16.28 -7.06
N ALA A 148 8.55 15.09 -6.89
CA ALA A 148 9.30 14.05 -6.22
C ALA A 148 10.49 13.69 -7.10
N GLU A 149 11.72 13.92 -6.63
CA GLU A 149 12.91 13.35 -7.26
C GLU A 149 12.75 11.83 -7.39
N ASP A 150 13.42 11.25 -8.39
CA ASP A 150 13.50 9.81 -8.57
C ASP A 150 13.88 9.12 -7.25
N LYS A 151 13.48 7.85 -7.12
CA LYS A 151 13.63 6.97 -5.93
C LYS A 151 15.01 6.96 -5.25
N GLY A 152 16.04 7.66 -5.72
CA GLY A 152 17.40 7.70 -5.16
C GLY A 152 17.57 8.46 -3.84
N LYS A 153 16.63 9.30 -3.40
CA LYS A 153 16.70 10.00 -2.10
C LYS A 153 15.59 9.58 -1.14
N THR A 154 15.44 8.28 -0.90
CA THR A 154 14.54 7.79 0.16
C THR A 154 15.31 7.76 1.47
N ASN A 155 14.75 8.32 2.56
CA ASN A 155 15.35 8.20 3.89
C ASN A 155 15.19 6.76 4.38
N VAL A 156 16.20 5.94 4.09
CA VAL A 156 16.24 4.48 4.32
C VAL A 156 16.04 4.12 5.79
N ALA A 157 16.39 5.02 6.72
CA ALA A 157 16.31 4.79 8.16
C ALA A 157 14.86 4.73 8.71
N LYS A 158 13.87 5.28 7.99
CA LYS A 158 12.45 5.29 8.39
C LYS A 158 11.59 4.24 7.66
N LEU A 159 12.20 3.39 6.83
CA LEU A 159 11.48 2.33 6.12
C LEU A 159 11.31 1.11 7.03
N HIS A 160 10.09 0.56 7.09
CA HIS A 160 9.82 -0.75 7.67
C HIS A 160 10.74 -1.79 6.99
N ASP A 161 11.20 -2.82 7.72
CA ASP A 161 12.33 -3.67 7.29
C ASP A 161 12.17 -4.22 5.86
N SER A 162 10.95 -4.57 5.47
CA SER A 162 10.61 -5.03 4.10
C SER A 162 10.87 -3.97 3.01
N GLU A 163 10.49 -2.71 3.25
CA GLU A 163 10.71 -1.59 2.34
C GLU A 163 12.19 -1.18 2.27
N ARG A 164 12.91 -1.25 3.39
CA ARG A 164 14.37 -1.03 3.43
C ARG A 164 15.09 -2.03 2.53
N ILE A 165 14.79 -3.32 2.70
CA ILE A 165 15.42 -4.37 1.90
C ILE A 165 15.07 -4.24 0.40
N LYS A 166 13.81 -3.90 0.06
CA LYS A 166 13.46 -3.61 -1.35
C LYS A 166 14.26 -2.44 -1.92
N TYR A 167 14.48 -1.39 -1.13
CA TYR A 167 15.29 -0.25 -1.54
C TYR A 167 16.75 -0.64 -1.78
N GLU A 168 17.34 -1.42 -0.87
CA GLU A 168 18.72 -1.90 -1.00
C GLU A 168 18.89 -2.79 -2.23
N ILE A 169 17.96 -3.74 -2.46
CA ILE A 169 17.96 -4.56 -3.67
C ILE A 169 17.82 -3.67 -4.90
N HIS A 170 16.96 -2.65 -4.88
CA HIS A 170 16.79 -1.75 -6.01
C HIS A 170 18.09 -1.01 -6.34
N HIS A 171 18.77 -0.49 -5.33
CA HIS A 171 20.03 0.23 -5.52
C HIS A 171 21.14 -0.70 -6.02
N ALA A 172 21.25 -1.89 -5.42
CA ALA A 172 22.19 -2.93 -5.81
C ALA A 172 22.01 -3.37 -7.27
N VAL A 173 20.78 -3.68 -7.69
CA VAL A 173 20.47 -4.06 -9.08
C VAL A 173 20.82 -2.91 -10.03
N LYS A 174 20.46 -1.66 -9.69
CA LYS A 174 20.79 -0.50 -10.53
C LYS A 174 22.30 -0.26 -10.65
N GLN A 175 23.05 -0.47 -9.57
CA GLN A 175 24.52 -0.39 -9.62
C GLN A 175 25.13 -1.53 -10.43
N ALA A 176 24.67 -2.76 -10.22
CA ALA A 176 25.17 -3.93 -10.92
C ALA A 176 24.92 -3.83 -12.42
N LEU A 177 23.76 -3.32 -12.84
CA LEU A 177 23.43 -3.07 -14.26
C LEU A 177 24.30 -2.01 -14.94
N LYS A 178 25.02 -1.15 -14.19
CA LYS A 178 25.98 -0.22 -14.80
C LYS A 178 27.24 -0.94 -15.30
N ARG A 179 27.57 -2.10 -14.71
CA ARG A 179 28.81 -2.84 -14.96
C ARG A 179 28.55 -4.17 -15.69
N ALA A 180 27.44 -4.84 -15.38
CA ALA A 180 27.07 -6.12 -15.94
C ALA A 180 26.49 -5.98 -17.35
N ARG A 181 27.03 -6.77 -18.29
CA ARG A 181 26.52 -6.95 -19.65
C ARG A 181 25.86 -8.31 -19.84
N THR A 182 26.13 -9.27 -18.96
CA THR A 182 25.54 -10.62 -19.00
C THR A 182 24.75 -10.95 -17.74
N TRP A 183 23.87 -11.96 -17.81
CA TRP A 183 23.17 -12.48 -16.63
C TRP A 183 24.13 -13.02 -15.58
N LYS A 184 25.24 -13.65 -16.01
CA LYS A 184 26.25 -14.20 -15.11
C LYS A 184 26.92 -13.10 -14.29
N GLU A 185 27.33 -12.02 -14.95
CA GLU A 185 27.91 -10.84 -14.27
C GLU A 185 26.92 -10.19 -13.31
N LEU A 186 25.64 -10.10 -13.68
CA LEU A 186 24.61 -9.56 -12.80
C LEU A 186 24.43 -10.44 -11.54
N VAL A 187 24.36 -11.76 -11.70
CA VAL A 187 24.21 -12.70 -10.58
C VAL A 187 25.42 -12.62 -9.66
N VAL A 188 26.64 -12.59 -10.20
CA VAL A 188 27.88 -12.45 -9.41
C VAL A 188 27.92 -11.11 -8.68
N GLY A 189 27.64 -10.01 -9.38
CA GLY A 189 27.64 -8.67 -8.80
C GLY A 189 26.62 -8.49 -7.67
N LEU A 190 25.45 -9.13 -7.78
CA LEU A 190 24.44 -9.15 -6.72
C LEU A 190 24.82 -10.06 -5.56
N ALA A 191 25.41 -11.23 -5.83
CA ALA A 191 25.86 -12.15 -4.80
C ALA A 191 26.95 -11.51 -3.90
N LEU A 192 27.85 -10.72 -4.48
CA LEU A 192 28.85 -9.94 -3.72
C LEU A 192 28.22 -8.90 -2.78
N GLN A 193 26.99 -8.46 -3.06
CA GLN A 193 26.23 -7.55 -2.20
C GLN A 193 25.23 -8.31 -1.29
N GLY A 194 25.37 -9.62 -1.15
CA GLY A 194 24.51 -10.47 -0.32
C GLY A 194 23.11 -10.70 -0.89
N ILE A 195 22.90 -10.45 -2.19
CA ILE A 195 21.59 -10.59 -2.85
C ILE A 195 21.60 -11.83 -3.74
N LYS A 196 20.71 -12.78 -3.44
CA LYS A 196 20.50 -13.95 -4.26
C LYS A 196 19.45 -13.67 -5.33
N LEU A 197 19.76 -13.98 -6.59
CA LEU A 197 18.83 -13.89 -7.73
C LEU A 197 18.40 -15.31 -8.15
N GLU A 198 17.09 -15.53 -8.23
CA GLU A 198 16.51 -16.80 -8.70
C GLU A 198 15.53 -16.60 -9.85
N PHE A 199 15.61 -17.45 -10.87
CA PHE A 199 14.65 -17.48 -11.97
C PHE A 199 13.42 -18.31 -11.58
N VAL A 200 12.24 -17.82 -11.95
CA VAL A 200 10.96 -18.48 -11.65
C VAL A 200 10.30 -18.95 -12.93
N GLY A 201 10.03 -20.25 -13.00
CA GLY A 201 9.35 -20.90 -14.12
C GLY A 201 7.82 -20.94 -14.00
N ARG A 202 7.14 -21.27 -15.11
CA ARG A 202 5.69 -21.53 -15.13
C ARG A 202 5.33 -22.66 -14.15
N GLY A 203 4.49 -22.35 -13.15
CA GLY A 203 4.11 -23.30 -12.09
C GLY A 203 5.09 -23.38 -10.90
N GLY A 204 5.99 -22.41 -10.75
CA GLY A 204 6.90 -22.30 -9.59
C GLY A 204 8.16 -23.17 -9.67
N LYS A 205 8.23 -24.10 -10.64
CA LYS A 205 9.42 -24.91 -10.95
C LYS A 205 9.92 -24.57 -12.36
N MET A 206 11.23 -24.47 -12.51
CA MET A 206 11.87 -24.25 -13.81
C MET A 206 12.22 -25.60 -14.45
N LYS A 207 11.60 -25.95 -15.57
CA LYS A 207 11.91 -27.17 -16.33
C LYS A 207 12.88 -26.89 -17.49
N THR A 208 12.71 -25.75 -18.18
CA THR A 208 13.63 -25.29 -19.23
C THR A 208 13.87 -23.77 -19.14
N ALA A 209 14.94 -23.27 -19.79
CA ALA A 209 15.22 -21.83 -19.92
C ALA A 209 14.13 -21.05 -20.70
N GLY A 210 13.21 -21.75 -21.38
CA GLY A 210 12.03 -21.16 -22.02
C GLY A 210 10.86 -20.90 -21.09
N ASP A 211 10.85 -21.50 -19.91
CA ASP A 211 9.72 -21.42 -18.98
C ASP A 211 9.83 -20.23 -18.02
N ILE A 212 10.90 -19.43 -18.11
CA ILE A 212 11.18 -18.32 -17.19
C ILE A 212 10.13 -17.24 -17.39
N GLN A 213 9.30 -17.05 -16.37
CA GLN A 213 8.25 -16.02 -16.34
C GLN A 213 8.62 -14.85 -15.42
N GLY A 214 9.63 -15.00 -14.56
CA GLY A 214 10.04 -13.93 -13.66
C GLY A 214 11.35 -14.21 -12.94
N ILE A 215 11.73 -13.25 -12.10
CA ILE A 215 12.89 -13.33 -11.21
C ILE A 215 12.49 -12.98 -9.79
N ARG A 216 13.18 -13.57 -8.82
CA ARG A 216 13.10 -13.25 -7.41
C ARG A 216 14.47 -12.79 -6.90
N PHE A 217 14.45 -11.81 -6.01
CA PHE A 217 15.61 -11.35 -5.28
C PHE A 217 15.40 -11.67 -3.80
N THR A 218 16.42 -12.24 -3.17
CA THR A 218 16.42 -12.56 -1.74
C THR A 218 17.59 -11.87 -1.07
N LYS A 219 17.32 -11.16 0.02
CA LYS A 219 18.31 -10.53 0.89
C LYS A 219 17.81 -10.59 2.32
N ASP A 220 18.69 -10.93 3.27
CA ASP A 220 18.39 -11.02 4.70
C ASP A 220 17.15 -11.88 5.02
N GLY A 221 17.00 -13.01 4.31
CA GLY A 221 15.87 -13.94 4.46
C GLY A 221 14.57 -13.50 3.79
N LEU A 222 14.45 -12.24 3.33
CA LEU A 222 13.26 -11.72 2.65
C LEU A 222 13.38 -11.88 1.15
N THR A 223 12.31 -12.42 0.52
CA THR A 223 12.26 -12.68 -0.92
C THR A 223 11.17 -11.87 -1.61
N PHE A 224 11.55 -11.15 -2.67
CA PHE A 224 10.64 -10.30 -3.44
C PHE A 224 10.67 -10.64 -4.92
N LYS A 225 9.52 -10.57 -5.60
CA LYS A 225 9.49 -10.65 -7.08
C LYS A 225 10.14 -9.39 -7.65
N GLY A 226 10.92 -9.50 -8.72
CA GLY A 226 11.58 -8.35 -9.34
C GLY A 226 10.62 -7.20 -9.69
N SER A 227 9.44 -7.53 -10.23
CA SER A 227 8.39 -6.55 -10.54
C SER A 227 7.76 -5.88 -9.30
N GLN A 228 7.86 -6.48 -8.12
CA GLN A 228 7.42 -5.85 -6.86
C GLN A 228 8.43 -4.81 -6.35
N ILE A 229 9.70 -4.92 -6.76
CA ILE A 229 10.75 -3.95 -6.43
C ILE A 229 10.71 -2.79 -7.43
N SER A 230 10.75 -3.12 -8.72
CA SER A 230 10.56 -2.16 -9.81
C SER A 230 10.11 -2.86 -11.08
N ARG A 231 9.26 -2.21 -11.88
CA ARG A 231 8.81 -2.75 -13.18
C ARG A 231 9.97 -3.01 -14.14
N GLU A 232 11.05 -2.24 -14.00
CA GLU A 232 12.28 -2.40 -14.79
C GLU A 232 13.08 -3.65 -14.43
N PHE A 233 12.88 -4.22 -13.23
CA PHE A 233 13.49 -5.47 -12.80
C PHE A 233 12.61 -6.69 -13.09
N SER A 234 11.73 -6.60 -14.08
CA SER A 234 11.08 -7.79 -14.62
C SER A 234 12.08 -8.59 -15.46
N PHE A 235 11.91 -9.92 -15.54
CA PHE A 235 12.79 -10.78 -16.35
C PHE A 235 12.88 -10.28 -17.80
N ALA A 236 11.74 -9.96 -18.43
CA ALA A 236 11.70 -9.48 -19.80
C ALA A 236 12.50 -8.19 -20.02
N LYS A 237 12.42 -7.25 -19.07
CA LYS A 237 13.15 -5.97 -19.15
C LYS A 237 14.65 -6.15 -18.90
N LEU A 238 15.04 -6.93 -17.89
CA LEU A 238 16.45 -7.22 -17.66
C LEU A 238 17.07 -8.06 -18.79
N ASN A 239 16.32 -9.01 -19.34
CA ASN A 239 16.78 -9.83 -20.46
C ASN A 239 17.03 -9.00 -21.72
N ALA A 240 16.20 -7.97 -21.95
CA ALA A 240 16.39 -7.04 -23.06
C ALA A 240 17.66 -6.17 -22.89
N ILE A 241 18.05 -5.86 -21.64
CA ILE A 241 19.24 -5.06 -21.34
C ILE A 241 20.51 -5.90 -21.37
N LEU A 242 20.46 -7.13 -20.82
CA LEU A 242 21.61 -8.02 -20.64
C LEU A 242 21.88 -8.95 -21.83
N GLY A 243 21.23 -8.69 -22.98
CA GLY A 243 21.57 -9.34 -24.25
C GLY A 243 21.57 -10.87 -24.23
N GLY A 244 20.69 -11.52 -23.47
CA GLY A 244 20.76 -12.96 -23.24
C GLY A 244 20.30 -13.80 -24.44
N ASN A 245 21.24 -14.33 -25.22
CA ASN A 245 21.00 -15.56 -25.98
C ASN A 245 20.62 -16.67 -24.99
N ARG A 246 19.45 -17.30 -25.15
CA ARG A 246 18.87 -18.32 -24.25
C ARG A 246 19.78 -19.54 -23.97
N GLN A 247 20.92 -19.66 -24.64
CA GLN A 247 21.86 -20.76 -24.51
C GLN A 247 22.84 -20.63 -23.34
N GLU A 248 23.23 -19.41 -22.92
CA GLU A 248 24.17 -19.24 -21.79
C GLU A 248 23.55 -19.64 -20.44
N ILE A 249 22.23 -19.42 -20.29
CA ILE A 249 21.47 -19.88 -19.13
C ILE A 249 21.43 -21.43 -19.06
N ARG A 250 21.59 -22.15 -20.19
CA ARG A 250 21.61 -23.63 -20.21
C ARG A 250 22.89 -24.20 -19.60
N GLN A 251 24.05 -23.64 -19.88
CA GLN A 251 25.35 -24.20 -19.45
C GLN A 251 25.54 -24.16 -17.93
N ASP A 252 25.14 -23.08 -17.25
CA ASP A 252 25.22 -23.00 -15.78
C ASP A 252 24.23 -23.97 -15.07
N LEU A 253 23.18 -24.44 -15.76
CA LEU A 253 22.21 -25.40 -15.22
C LEU A 253 22.67 -26.86 -15.35
N GLU A 254 23.44 -27.18 -16.38
CA GLU A 254 24.04 -28.52 -16.55
C GLU A 254 25.18 -28.75 -15.55
N VAL A 255 26.01 -27.73 -15.29
CA VAL A 255 27.08 -27.80 -14.26
C VAL A 255 26.51 -28.03 -12.85
N LYS A 256 25.33 -27.48 -12.53
CA LYS A 256 24.65 -27.74 -11.25
C LYS A 256 24.03 -29.14 -11.12
N LYS A 257 23.67 -29.79 -12.24
CA LYS A 257 23.15 -31.17 -12.22
C LYS A 257 24.26 -32.22 -12.09
N GLN A 258 25.46 -31.97 -12.62
CA GLN A 258 26.57 -32.93 -12.56
C GLN A 258 27.30 -32.95 -11.21
N ASN A 259 27.20 -31.90 -10.39
CA ASN A 259 27.80 -31.86 -9.05
C ASN A 259 26.89 -32.43 -7.94
N GLN A 260 25.77 -33.09 -8.28
CA GLN A 260 24.91 -33.79 -7.33
C GLN A 260 24.63 -35.22 -7.81
N ALA A 261 25.63 -36.09 -7.66
CA ALA A 261 25.43 -37.55 -7.58
C ALA A 261 25.85 -38.04 -6.18
N PRO A 262 25.21 -39.09 -5.63
CA PRO A 262 24.94 -39.17 -4.20
C PRO A 262 26.03 -39.95 -3.44
N SER A 263 26.61 -39.36 -2.40
CA SER A 263 27.31 -40.13 -1.36
C SER A 263 26.30 -40.51 -0.27
N ASN A 264 25.88 -41.77 -0.31
CA ASN A 264 25.15 -42.44 0.75
C ASN A 264 25.97 -42.41 2.06
N ARG A 265 25.46 -41.80 3.12
CA ARG A 265 25.79 -42.21 4.50
C ARG A 265 24.68 -41.82 5.47
N ASN A 266 24.06 -42.86 6.03
CA ASN A 266 23.10 -42.81 7.11
C ASN A 266 23.61 -42.00 8.32
N ARG A 267 22.81 -41.07 8.82
CA ARG A 267 22.56 -40.93 10.26
C ARG A 267 21.26 -40.17 10.53
N LYS A 268 20.50 -40.74 11.47
CA LYS A 268 19.24 -40.26 12.03
C LYS A 268 19.43 -38.89 12.70
N GLU A 269 18.43 -38.00 12.61
CA GLU A 269 17.60 -37.52 13.75
C GLU A 269 16.74 -36.29 13.40
N GLN A 270 15.46 -36.42 13.74
CA GLN A 270 14.43 -35.44 14.16
C GLN A 270 14.10 -34.17 13.35
N GLU A 271 12.85 -34.17 12.85
CA GLU A 271 12.03 -32.97 12.60
C GLU A 271 11.67 -32.23 13.91
N PRO A 272 11.39 -30.92 13.84
CA PRO A 272 9.99 -30.51 13.70
C PRO A 272 9.72 -29.52 12.55
N SER A 273 8.66 -29.85 11.84
CA SER A 273 7.84 -29.03 10.95
C SER A 273 7.44 -27.67 11.53
N ASN A 274 7.57 -26.62 10.70
CA ASN A 274 6.55 -25.60 10.37
C ASN A 274 7.21 -24.28 9.92
N THR A 275 7.46 -24.13 8.61
CA THR A 275 7.74 -22.82 8.00
C THR A 275 6.49 -22.31 7.30
N ALA A 276 5.93 -21.23 7.84
CA ALA A 276 4.73 -20.58 7.35
C ALA A 276 4.99 -19.86 6.02
N LEU A 277 4.21 -20.21 5.00
CA LEU A 277 3.97 -19.39 3.81
C LEU A 277 3.27 -18.11 4.23
N VAL A 278 3.98 -16.98 4.24
CA VAL A 278 3.34 -15.67 4.41
C VAL A 278 2.77 -15.23 3.07
N GLU A 279 1.51 -15.57 2.84
CA GLU A 279 0.65 -14.82 1.92
C GLU A 279 0.43 -13.43 2.51
N SER A 280 1.27 -12.45 2.13
CA SER A 280 1.04 -11.06 2.52
C SER A 280 -0.09 -10.48 1.65
N ASN A 281 -1.33 -10.76 2.01
CA ASN A 281 -2.44 -9.86 1.74
C ASN A 281 -2.16 -8.57 2.50
N GLY A 282 -1.82 -7.51 1.75
CA GLY A 282 -1.39 -6.23 2.30
C GLY A 282 -2.49 -5.57 3.12
N LEU A 283 -2.35 -5.65 4.45
CA LEU A 283 -3.00 -4.79 5.44
C LEU A 283 -2.05 -4.72 6.64
N GLY A 284 -1.39 -3.57 6.81
CA GLY A 284 -0.45 -3.37 7.91
C GLY A 284 -0.11 -1.89 8.08
N LEU A 285 -0.98 -1.17 8.78
CA LEU A 285 -0.61 0.02 9.54
C LEU A 285 -1.59 0.16 10.71
N PHE A 286 -1.51 -0.78 11.64
CA PHE A 286 -2.09 -0.68 12.98
C PHE A 286 -1.05 -1.16 14.00
N SER A 287 -0.92 -0.36 15.05
CA SER A 287 -0.20 -0.52 16.34
C SER A 287 0.72 0.69 16.55
N SER A 288 0.68 1.44 17.64
CA SER A 288 -0.13 1.43 18.87
C SER A 288 0.18 2.74 19.60
N PHE A 289 -0.76 3.32 20.36
CA PHE A 289 -0.51 3.93 21.68
C PHE A 289 -1.88 4.19 22.36
N GLY A 290 -2.02 3.79 23.63
CA GLY A 290 -3.17 4.12 24.47
C GLY A 290 -3.59 3.01 25.42
N GLU A 291 -2.94 2.99 26.59
CA GLU A 291 -3.29 2.47 27.92
C GLU A 291 -4.37 1.39 28.12
N PHE A 292 -3.96 0.37 28.89
CA PHE A 292 -4.79 -0.67 29.50
C PHE A 292 -5.82 -0.08 30.48
N VAL A 293 -7.08 -0.48 30.31
CA VAL A 293 -8.06 -0.61 31.40
C VAL A 293 -8.62 -2.04 31.32
N PRO A 294 -8.67 -2.83 32.41
CA PRO A 294 -9.18 -4.20 32.35
C PRO A 294 -10.70 -4.18 32.25
N GLU A 295 -11.26 -4.69 31.15
CA GLU A 295 -12.71 -4.90 31.02
C GLU A 295 -13.05 -6.34 31.44
N GLU A 296 -13.90 -6.47 32.46
CA GLU A 296 -14.35 -7.74 33.03
C GLU A 296 -15.01 -8.63 31.95
N GLN A 297 -14.53 -9.87 31.85
CA GLN A 297 -15.08 -10.86 30.93
C GLN A 297 -16.41 -11.40 31.43
N ILE A 298 -17.51 -11.00 30.80
CA ILE A 298 -18.80 -11.66 30.98
C ILE A 298 -18.72 -13.08 30.39
N PRO A 299 -19.01 -14.15 31.17
CA PRO A 299 -18.92 -15.53 30.70
C PRO A 299 -19.83 -15.82 29.49
N TYR A 300 -19.29 -16.56 28.52
CA TYR A 300 -19.92 -16.89 27.24
C TYR A 300 -21.32 -17.53 27.37
N ASP A 301 -21.57 -18.23 28.48
CA ASP A 301 -22.85 -18.87 28.78
C ASP A 301 -23.99 -17.87 29.00
N GLU A 302 -23.67 -16.65 29.45
CA GLU A 302 -24.66 -15.60 29.66
C GLU A 302 -25.13 -14.97 28.34
N LEU A 303 -24.24 -14.89 27.34
CA LEU A 303 -24.57 -14.46 25.97
C LEU A 303 -25.49 -15.48 25.26
N LEU A 304 -25.31 -16.77 25.53
CA LEU A 304 -26.15 -17.83 24.98
C LEU A 304 -27.56 -17.84 25.62
N ARG A 305 -27.68 -17.55 26.93
CA ARG A 305 -28.99 -17.39 27.60
C ARG A 305 -29.79 -16.20 27.06
N LYS A 306 -29.15 -15.06 26.78
CA LYS A 306 -29.81 -13.88 26.19
C LYS A 306 -30.29 -14.13 24.74
N ARG A 307 -29.55 -14.92 23.95
CA ARG A 307 -29.96 -15.32 22.59
C ARG A 307 -31.16 -16.29 22.56
N LYS A 308 -31.27 -17.22 23.53
CA LYS A 308 -32.42 -18.13 23.63
C LYS A 308 -33.72 -17.41 24.04
N LYS A 309 -33.64 -16.38 24.91
CA LYS A 309 -34.82 -15.54 25.28
C LYS A 309 -35.35 -14.69 24.11
N LYS A 310 -34.50 -14.21 23.20
CA LYS A 310 -34.94 -13.42 22.02
C LYS A 310 -35.64 -14.25 20.94
N LYS A 311 -35.35 -15.55 20.81
CA LYS A 311 -36.03 -16.44 19.85
C LYS A 311 -37.43 -16.90 20.29
N LYS A 312 -37.75 -16.88 21.60
CA LYS A 312 -39.10 -17.22 22.10
C LYS A 312 -40.15 -16.11 21.98
N ARG A 313 -39.77 -14.86 21.62
CA ARG A 313 -40.71 -13.71 21.50
C ARG A 313 -41.15 -13.39 20.06
N LYS A 314 -40.82 -14.23 19.07
CA LYS A 314 -41.24 -14.06 17.66
C LYS A 314 -42.00 -15.29 17.13
N GLY A 315 -42.98 -15.76 17.89
CA GLY A 315 -43.89 -16.83 17.45
C GLY A 315 -45.29 -16.61 18.02
N LEU A 316 -46.24 -16.39 17.12
CA LEU A 316 -47.70 -16.51 17.26
C LEU A 316 -48.42 -15.43 18.09
N GLY A 317 -48.97 -14.45 17.36
CA GLY A 317 -50.22 -13.78 17.69
C GLY A 317 -51.02 -13.65 16.40
N LEU A 318 -52.10 -14.43 16.31
CA LEU A 318 -53.24 -14.23 15.40
C LEU A 318 -53.92 -12.90 15.73
#